data_AF-A0A5N6QAR2-F1
#
_entry.id   AF-A0A5N6QAR2-F1
#
_cell.length_a   1.000
_cell.length_b   1.000
_cell.length_c   1.000
_cell.angle_alpha   90.00
_cell.angle_beta   90.00
_cell.angle_gamma   90.00
#
_symmetry.space_group_name_H-M   'P 1'
#
loop_
_entity.id
_entity.type
_entity.pdbx_description
1 polymer ?
#
loop_
_entity_poly.entity_id
_entity_poly.type
_entity_poly.pdbx_seq_one_letter_code
_entity_poly.pdbx_strand_id
1 'polypeptide(L)'
;MPGFYHLPSWRIEFSRSFRWVKLRSFCTILNDLSVVDFDNSSNLSEARKQLMDALSSKVPFCMSNDSRFPENDLYVCVDKPQMFAQVAEVIRVLATPHKMLTAADIKDYFSAIIRMRELIHNTGEDGARVVFCTKTFEAEFQLRWWSP
;
A
#
# COMPACT_ATOMS: atom_id res chain seq x y z
N MET A 1 -1.59 -26.05 2.88
CA MET A 1 -0.65 -27.03 3.46
C MET A 1 -0.31 -26.57 4.87
N PRO A 2 -0.34 -27.44 5.89
CA PRO A 2 0.09 -27.06 7.24
C PRO A 2 1.59 -26.75 7.23
N GLY A 3 1.99 -25.67 7.89
CA GLY A 3 3.37 -25.23 7.97
C GLY A 3 3.48 -23.98 8.83
N PHE A 4 4.68 -23.51 9.09
CA PHE A 4 4.91 -22.29 9.87
C PHE A 4 6.16 -21.55 9.41
N TYR A 5 6.24 -20.26 9.72
CA TYR A 5 7.47 -19.48 9.53
C TYR A 5 8.51 -19.85 10.60
N HIS A 6 9.60 -20.47 10.17
CA HIS A 6 10.74 -20.82 11.01
C HIS A 6 11.72 -19.64 11.01
N LEU A 7 11.64 -18.74 12.00
CA LEU A 7 12.58 -17.66 12.35
C LEU A 7 11.98 -16.81 13.50
N PRO A 8 12.73 -15.91 14.19
CA PRO A 8 12.25 -15.35 15.44
C PRO A 8 10.96 -14.56 15.26
N SER A 9 10.01 -14.75 16.17
CA SER A 9 8.65 -14.20 16.12
C SER A 9 8.61 -12.69 15.87
N TRP A 10 9.59 -11.93 16.35
CA TRP A 10 9.65 -10.49 16.16
C TRP A 10 9.75 -10.06 14.69
N ARG A 11 10.36 -10.83 13.78
CA ARG A 11 10.43 -10.49 12.35
C ARG A 11 9.07 -10.59 11.68
N ILE A 12 8.30 -11.60 12.09
CA ILE A 12 6.92 -11.79 11.62
C ILE A 12 6.06 -10.64 12.15
N GLU A 13 6.13 -10.35 13.46
CA GLU A 13 5.40 -9.23 14.05
C GLU A 13 5.76 -7.88 13.43
N PHE A 14 7.05 -7.64 13.17
CA PHE A 14 7.51 -6.46 12.45
C PHE A 14 6.94 -6.41 11.02
N SER A 15 6.99 -7.51 10.27
CA SER A 15 6.40 -7.55 8.92
C SER A 15 4.88 -7.32 8.93
N ARG A 16 4.19 -7.73 10.00
CA ARG A 16 2.75 -7.55 10.21
C ARG A 16 2.36 -6.13 10.59
N SER A 17 3.28 -5.33 11.15
CA SER A 17 2.98 -3.93 11.51
C SER A 17 2.85 -3.01 10.30
N PHE A 18 3.33 -3.44 9.12
CA PHE A 18 3.16 -2.68 7.88
C PHE A 18 1.75 -2.83 7.30
N ARG A 19 1.28 -1.78 6.62
CA ARG A 19 0.04 -1.78 5.85
C ARG A 19 0.25 -2.41 4.47
N TRP A 20 -0.46 -3.50 4.26
CA TRP A 20 -0.43 -4.30 3.03
C TRP A 20 -1.74 -4.20 2.29
N VAL A 21 -1.69 -3.75 1.03
CA VAL A 21 -2.87 -3.64 0.17
C VAL A 21 -2.68 -4.56 -1.04
N LYS A 22 -3.70 -5.35 -1.41
CA LYS A 22 -3.63 -6.13 -2.66
C LYS A 22 -3.35 -5.21 -3.83
N LEU A 23 -2.38 -5.56 -4.67
CA LEU A 23 -1.95 -4.74 -5.80
C LEU A 23 -3.13 -4.38 -6.72
N ARG A 24 -3.97 -5.37 -7.07
CA ARG A 24 -5.16 -5.15 -7.90
C ARG A 24 -6.11 -4.11 -7.28
N SER A 25 -6.38 -4.21 -5.98
CA SER A 25 -7.23 -3.26 -5.26
C SER A 25 -6.60 -1.88 -5.25
N PHE A 26 -5.30 -1.79 -4.96
CA PHE A 26 -4.55 -0.54 -4.95
C PHE A 26 -4.55 0.15 -6.32
N CYS A 27 -4.33 -0.60 -7.41
CA CYS A 27 -4.42 -0.04 -8.77
C CYS A 27 -5.83 0.46 -9.11
N THR A 28 -6.88 -0.19 -8.62
CA THR A 28 -8.26 0.27 -8.81
C THR A 28 -8.46 1.63 -8.14
N ILE A 29 -8.03 1.76 -6.89
CA ILE A 29 -8.09 3.03 -6.15
C ILE A 29 -7.27 4.12 -6.85
N LEU A 30 -6.07 3.81 -7.35
CA LEU A 30 -5.28 4.79 -8.10
C LEU A 30 -5.97 5.25 -9.39
N ASN A 31 -6.79 4.41 -10.02
CA ASN A 31 -7.60 4.81 -11.18
C ASN A 31 -8.73 5.73 -10.75
N ASP A 32 -9.44 5.38 -9.69
CA ASP A 32 -10.56 6.19 -9.17
C ASP A 32 -10.06 7.56 -8.70
N LEU A 33 -8.92 7.60 -8.01
CA LEU A 33 -8.25 8.84 -7.60
C LEU A 33 -7.77 9.68 -8.79
N SER A 34 -7.42 9.07 -9.93
CA SER A 34 -6.93 9.81 -11.10
C SER A 34 -8.01 10.57 -11.86
N VAL A 35 -9.29 10.37 -11.54
CA VAL A 35 -10.43 11.02 -12.21
C VAL A 35 -11.27 11.85 -11.24
N VAL A 36 -10.74 12.15 -10.04
CA VAL A 36 -11.43 12.96 -9.04
C VAL A 36 -11.63 14.38 -9.54
N ASP A 37 -12.87 14.84 -9.48
CA ASP A 37 -13.24 16.23 -9.71
C ASP A 37 -13.12 17.04 -8.42
N PHE A 38 -12.33 18.11 -8.47
CA PHE A 38 -11.99 18.98 -7.35
C PHE A 38 -13.00 20.11 -7.12
N ASP A 39 -13.91 20.37 -8.06
CA ASP A 39 -14.93 21.41 -7.92
C ASP A 39 -16.04 20.99 -6.95
N ASN A 40 -16.17 19.68 -6.68
CA ASN A 40 -17.19 19.13 -5.82
C ASN A 40 -16.61 18.53 -4.52
N SER A 41 -16.91 19.17 -3.39
CA SER A 41 -16.49 18.71 -2.06
C SER A 41 -16.96 17.29 -1.69
N SER A 42 -18.10 16.81 -2.24
CA SER A 42 -18.54 15.42 -1.99
C SER A 42 -17.60 14.42 -2.64
N ASN A 43 -17.07 14.72 -3.82
CA ASN A 43 -16.15 13.85 -4.55
C ASN A 43 -14.82 13.73 -3.81
N LEU A 44 -14.31 14.84 -3.25
CA LEU A 44 -13.11 14.84 -2.41
C LEU A 44 -13.29 13.99 -1.14
N SER A 45 -14.44 14.11 -0.49
CA SER A 45 -14.77 13.31 0.70
C SER A 45 -14.85 11.81 0.37
N GLU A 46 -15.50 11.47 -0.74
CA GLU A 46 -15.62 10.08 -1.20
C GLU A 46 -14.25 9.49 -1.60
N ALA A 47 -13.45 10.23 -2.36
CA ALA A 47 -12.08 9.84 -2.72
C ALA A 47 -11.22 9.60 -1.47
N ARG A 48 -11.33 10.48 -0.47
CA ARG A 48 -10.63 10.34 0.81
C ARG A 48 -11.07 9.08 1.53
N LYS A 49 -12.37 8.84 1.61
CA LYS A 49 -12.94 7.67 2.27
C LYS A 49 -12.45 6.39 1.60
N GLN A 50 -12.52 6.29 0.27
CA GLN A 50 -12.06 5.12 -0.48
C GLN A 50 -10.58 4.82 -0.23
N LEU A 51 -9.73 5.85 -0.25
CA LEU A 51 -8.31 5.68 0.07
C LEU A 51 -8.13 5.20 1.51
N MET A 52 -8.79 5.84 2.49
CA MET A 52 -8.66 5.46 3.90
C MET A 52 -9.18 4.06 4.20
N ASP A 53 -10.29 3.65 3.58
CA ASP A 53 -10.86 2.31 3.71
C ASP A 53 -9.88 1.26 3.19
N ALA A 54 -9.24 1.53 2.05
CA ALA A 54 -8.22 0.66 1.50
C ALA A 54 -6.97 0.56 2.38
N LEU A 55 -6.52 1.67 2.96
CA LEU A 55 -5.38 1.71 3.88
C LEU A 55 -5.70 1.08 5.24
N SER A 56 -6.97 1.01 5.60
CA SER A 56 -7.48 0.38 6.82
C SER A 56 -7.73 -1.11 6.64
N SER A 57 -7.68 -1.62 5.40
CA SER A 57 -7.74 -3.05 5.11
C SER A 57 -6.61 -3.74 5.86
N LYS A 58 -6.97 -4.49 6.90
CA LYS A 58 -6.02 -5.34 7.59
C LYS A 58 -5.50 -6.40 6.62
N VAL A 59 -4.24 -6.75 6.85
CA VAL A 59 -3.50 -7.81 6.16
C VAL A 59 -4.36 -9.06 5.98
N PRO A 60 -4.38 -9.72 4.80
CA PRO A 60 -5.03 -11.03 4.67
C PRO A 60 -4.20 -12.19 5.24
N PHE A 61 -3.02 -11.92 5.81
CA PHE A 61 -2.15 -12.94 6.40
C PHE A 61 -2.55 -13.09 7.86
N CYS A 62 -3.19 -14.22 8.14
CA CYS A 62 -3.86 -14.55 9.38
C CYS A 62 -2.95 -14.30 10.59
N MET A 63 -3.60 -13.96 11.72
CA MET A 63 -3.00 -13.69 13.02
C MET A 63 -2.32 -14.91 13.69
N SER A 64 -1.89 -15.90 12.91
CA SER A 64 -1.27 -17.15 13.35
C SER A 64 0.00 -17.42 12.55
N ASN A 65 1.02 -18.01 13.18
CA ASN A 65 2.26 -18.43 12.50
C ASN A 65 2.02 -19.50 11.43
N ASP A 66 0.81 -20.06 11.38
CA ASP A 66 0.39 -21.16 10.51
C ASP A 66 -0.16 -20.73 9.15
N SER A 67 0.06 -19.47 8.75
CA SER A 67 -0.40 -18.94 7.46
C SER A 67 0.72 -18.25 6.70
N ARG A 68 1.10 -18.85 5.57
CA ARG A 68 2.11 -18.32 4.66
C ARG A 68 1.59 -17.07 3.93
N PHE A 69 2.49 -16.19 3.53
CA PHE A 69 2.18 -15.15 2.56
C PHE A 69 1.60 -15.77 1.26
N PRO A 70 0.43 -15.31 0.75
CA PRO A 70 -0.28 -15.89 -0.38
C PRO A 70 0.56 -15.94 -1.65
N GLU A 71 0.68 -17.14 -2.21
CA GLU A 71 1.55 -17.43 -3.35
C GLU A 71 1.06 -16.81 -4.67
N ASN A 72 -0.24 -16.62 -4.80
CA ASN A 72 -0.88 -16.21 -6.06
C ASN A 72 -1.28 -14.72 -6.11
N ASP A 73 -0.96 -13.96 -5.06
CA ASP A 73 -1.32 -12.54 -4.97
C ASP A 73 -0.06 -11.66 -4.87
N LEU A 74 -0.19 -10.42 -5.35
CA LEU A 74 0.79 -9.36 -5.16
C LEU A 74 0.23 -8.31 -4.20
N TYR A 75 1.10 -7.78 -3.34
CA TYR A 75 0.74 -6.77 -2.36
C TYR A 75 1.66 -5.57 -2.42
N VAL A 76 1.09 -4.40 -2.17
CA VAL A 76 1.81 -3.14 -2.00
C VAL A 76 2.01 -2.90 -0.51
N CYS A 77 3.25 -2.69 -0.09
CA CYS A 77 3.58 -2.20 1.25
C CYS A 77 3.52 -0.66 1.24
N VAL A 78 2.46 -0.10 1.81
CA VAL A 78 2.22 1.35 1.77
C VAL A 78 3.18 2.11 2.68
N ASP A 79 3.66 1.46 3.74
CA ASP A 79 4.53 2.05 4.75
C ASP A 79 6.01 2.12 4.33
N LYS A 80 6.36 1.68 3.11
CA LYS A 80 7.68 1.96 2.54
C LYS A 80 7.82 3.47 2.34
N PRO A 81 8.95 4.10 2.75
CA PRO A 81 9.06 5.57 2.82
C PRO A 81 8.62 6.32 1.56
N GLN A 82 9.06 5.85 0.40
CA GLN A 82 8.72 6.45 -0.89
C GLN A 82 7.24 6.33 -1.28
N MET A 83 6.58 5.21 -0.94
CA MET A 83 5.14 5.00 -1.17
C MET A 83 4.34 5.82 -0.15
N PHE A 84 4.74 5.75 1.12
CA PHE A 84 4.12 6.48 2.21
C PHE A 84 4.10 7.99 1.94
N ALA A 85 5.20 8.55 1.45
CA ALA A 85 5.28 9.97 1.11
C ALA A 85 4.24 10.38 0.06
N GLN A 86 4.03 9.57 -0.98
CA GLN A 86 3.02 9.88 -2.00
C GLN A 86 1.58 9.72 -1.46
N VAL A 87 1.33 8.67 -0.67
CA VAL A 87 0.01 8.46 -0.04
C VAL A 87 -0.31 9.60 0.93
N ALA A 88 0.66 10.04 1.72
CA ALA A 88 0.50 11.16 2.63
C ALA A 88 0.17 12.46 1.89
N GLU A 89 0.80 12.70 0.74
CA GLU A 89 0.52 13.87 -0.10
C GLU A 89 -0.92 13.87 -0.63
N VAL A 90 -1.38 12.72 -1.14
CA VAL A 90 -2.77 12.54 -1.58
C VAL A 90 -3.75 12.77 -0.43
N ILE A 91 -3.48 12.21 0.76
CA ILE A 91 -4.32 12.41 1.95
C ILE A 91 -4.34 13.89 2.36
N ARG A 92 -3.20 14.57 2.34
CA ARG A 92 -3.07 16.00 2.69
C ARG A 92 -3.97 16.85 1.79
N VAL A 93 -3.89 16.64 0.47
CA VAL A 93 -4.70 17.41 -0.48
C VAL A 93 -6.19 17.09 -0.30
N LEU A 94 -6.57 15.82 -0.19
CA LEU A 94 -7.97 15.43 0.05
C LEU A 94 -8.54 15.89 1.41
N ALA A 95 -7.69 16.15 2.39
CA ALA A 95 -8.08 16.69 3.69
C ALA A 95 -8.16 18.22 3.70
N THR A 96 -7.65 18.90 2.68
CA THR A 96 -7.64 20.36 2.58
C THR A 96 -9.06 20.86 2.28
N PRO A 97 -9.58 21.88 2.99
CA PRO A 97 -10.89 22.44 2.68
C PRO A 97 -10.95 22.92 1.22
N HIS A 98 -12.02 22.57 0.50
CA HIS A 98 -12.14 22.85 -0.93
C HIS A 98 -11.89 24.32 -1.31
N LYS A 99 -12.30 25.27 -0.46
CA LYS A 99 -12.10 26.71 -0.67
C LYS A 99 -10.63 27.17 -0.56
N MET A 100 -9.76 26.33 -0.03
CA MET A 100 -8.34 26.60 0.18
C MET A 100 -7.44 25.82 -0.77
N LEU A 101 -8.01 24.95 -1.62
CA LEU A 101 -7.26 24.19 -2.60
C LEU A 101 -6.75 25.12 -3.70
N THR A 102 -5.46 25.01 -3.98
CA THR A 102 -4.82 25.73 -5.08
C THR A 102 -4.57 24.81 -6.27
N ALA A 103 -4.33 25.39 -7.44
CA ALA A 103 -3.88 24.62 -8.61
C ALA A 103 -2.55 23.89 -8.33
N ALA A 104 -1.70 24.41 -7.44
CA ALA A 104 -0.47 23.73 -7.02
C ALA A 104 -0.78 22.47 -6.22
N ASP A 105 -1.72 22.52 -5.26
CA ASP A 105 -2.13 21.34 -4.49
C ASP A 105 -2.71 20.24 -5.39
N ILE A 106 -3.54 20.62 -6.37
CA ILE A 106 -4.14 19.67 -7.32
C ILE A 106 -3.04 19.04 -8.20
N LYS A 107 -2.05 19.84 -8.64
CA LYS A 107 -0.90 19.32 -9.39
C LYS A 107 -0.07 18.34 -8.54
N ASP A 108 0.18 18.65 -7.27
CA ASP A 108 0.95 17.80 -6.38
C ASP A 108 0.21 16.48 -6.09
N TYR A 109 -1.11 16.52 -5.95
CA TYR A 109 -1.97 15.34 -5.85
C TYR A 109 -1.81 14.41 -7.06
N PHE A 110 -1.97 14.90 -8.28
CA PHE A 110 -1.84 14.06 -9.47
C PHE A 110 -0.40 13.58 -9.68
N SER A 111 0.58 14.43 -9.35
CA SER A 111 2.00 14.04 -9.39
C SER A 111 2.30 12.90 -8.41
N ALA A 112 1.72 12.92 -7.21
CA ALA A 112 1.83 11.83 -6.25
C ALA A 112 1.22 10.53 -6.77
N ILE A 113 0.05 10.59 -7.43
CA ILE A 113 -0.58 9.42 -8.06
C ILE A 113 0.30 8.82 -9.16
N ILE A 114 0.87 9.66 -10.04
CA ILE A 114 1.78 9.21 -11.10
C ILE A 114 3.00 8.53 -10.48
N ARG A 115 3.63 9.15 -9.48
CA ARG A 115 4.78 8.57 -8.76
C ARG A 115 4.43 7.24 -8.08
N MET A 116 3.24 7.10 -7.50
CA MET A 116 2.81 5.80 -6.95
C MET A 116 2.76 4.71 -8.02
N ARG A 117 2.28 5.04 -9.23
CA ARG A 117 2.28 4.09 -10.36
C ARG A 117 3.70 3.74 -10.79
N GLU A 118 4.58 4.74 -10.91
CA GLU A 118 6.00 4.52 -11.23
C GLU A 118 6.66 3.60 -10.19
N LEU A 119 6.42 3.82 -8.90
CA LEU A 119 6.94 2.98 -7.82
C LEU A 119 6.43 1.54 -7.89
N ILE A 120 5.19 1.33 -8.32
CA ILE A 120 4.62 -0.02 -8.52
C ILE A 120 5.30 -0.75 -9.69
N HIS A 121 5.59 -0.03 -10.77
CA HIS A 121 6.21 -0.60 -11.96
C HIS A 121 7.72 -0.77 -11.83
N ASN A 122 8.37 0.08 -11.03
CA ASN A 122 9.79 -0.03 -10.73
C ASN A 122 10.02 -1.16 -9.74
N THR A 123 10.48 -2.29 -10.25
CA THR A 123 11.01 -3.39 -9.44
C THR A 123 12.37 -2.97 -8.88
N GLY A 124 12.37 -2.12 -7.86
CA GLY A 124 13.59 -1.65 -7.23
C GLY A 124 14.50 -2.80 -6.78
N GLU A 125 15.81 -2.53 -6.82
CA GLU A 125 16.81 -3.30 -6.06
C GLU A 125 16.63 -3.03 -4.55
N ASP A 126 17.20 -3.89 -3.71
CA ASP A 126 16.94 -4.04 -2.27
C ASP A 126 16.66 -2.73 -1.51
N GLY A 127 15.59 -2.74 -0.70
CA GLY A 127 15.16 -1.63 0.17
C GLY A 127 14.14 -0.66 -0.46
N ALA A 128 14.17 -0.47 -1.78
CA ALA A 128 13.23 0.39 -2.51
C ALA A 128 12.06 -0.38 -3.16
N ARG A 129 11.84 -1.64 -2.77
CA ARG A 129 10.70 -2.43 -3.25
C ARG A 129 9.42 -2.03 -2.52
N VAL A 130 8.36 -1.76 -3.27
CA VAL A 130 7.01 -1.51 -2.69
C VAL A 130 6.04 -2.65 -2.99
N VAL A 131 6.27 -3.44 -4.04
CA VAL A 131 5.41 -4.56 -4.45
C VAL A 131 6.08 -5.90 -4.08
N PHE A 132 5.32 -6.76 -3.42
CA PHE A 132 5.79 -8.02 -2.87
C PHE A 132 4.91 -9.19 -3.32
N CYS A 133 5.55 -10.25 -3.78
CA CYS A 133 5.02 -11.61 -3.76
C CYS A 133 5.59 -12.36 -2.54
N THR A 134 5.15 -13.61 -2.31
CA THR A 134 5.67 -14.48 -1.24
C THR A 134 7.19 -14.53 -1.21
N LYS A 135 7.84 -14.74 -2.36
CA LYS A 135 9.31 -14.89 -2.43
C LYS A 135 10.03 -13.63 -1.98
N THR A 136 9.61 -12.47 -2.48
CA THR A 136 10.25 -11.19 -2.16
C THR A 136 9.94 -10.73 -0.74
N PHE A 137 8.75 -11.05 -0.22
CA PHE A 137 8.39 -10.82 1.17
C PHE A 137 9.27 -11.64 2.11
N GLU A 138 9.39 -12.95 1.83
CA GLU A 138 10.23 -13.85 2.62
C GLU A 138 11.71 -13.43 2.57
N ALA A 139 12.21 -12.99 1.43
CA ALA A 139 13.57 -12.48 1.30
C ALA A 139 13.80 -11.19 2.12
N GLU A 140 12.93 -10.18 1.96
CA GLU A 140 13.04 -8.87 2.63
C GLU A 140 13.09 -9.00 4.16
N PHE A 141 12.18 -9.82 4.71
CA PHE A 141 12.08 -10.00 6.17
C PHE A 141 12.95 -11.13 6.70
N GLN A 142 13.68 -11.83 5.81
CA GLN A 142 14.46 -13.04 6.11
C GLN A 142 13.57 -14.04 6.85
N LEU A 143 12.48 -14.45 6.23
CA LEU A 143 11.53 -15.44 6.73
C LEU A 143 11.66 -16.72 5.91
N ARG A 144 11.50 -17.87 6.55
CA ARG A 144 11.53 -19.17 5.88
C ARG A 144 10.29 -19.97 6.24
N TRP A 145 9.45 -20.28 5.26
CA TRP A 145 8.32 -21.16 5.46
C TRP A 145 8.79 -22.61 5.56
N TRP A 146 8.38 -23.32 6.61
CA TRP A 146 8.62 -24.74 6.78
C TRP A 146 7.28 -25.49 6.69
N SER A 147 7.19 -26.42 5.75
CA SER A 147 6.09 -27.38 5.63
C SER A 147 6.69 -28.77 5.89
N PRO A 148 6.23 -29.52 6.90
CA PRO A 148 6.56 -30.93 7.06
C PRO A 148 5.99 -31.78 5.91
#